data_AF-A0A821KIU9-F1
#
_entry.id   AF-A0A821KIU9-F1
#
_cell.length_a   1.000
_cell.length_b   1.000
_cell.length_c   1.000
_cell.angle_alpha   90.00
_cell.angle_beta   90.00
_cell.angle_gamma   90.00
#
_symmetry.space_group_name_H-M   'P 1'
#
loop_
_entity.id
_entity.type
_entity.pdbx_description
1 polymer ?
#
loop_
_entity_poly.entity_id
_entity_poly.type
_entity_poly.pdbx_seq_one_letter_code
_entity_poly.pdbx_strand_id
1 'polypeptide(L)'
;STLYKALSQEMKKIGNSVQIISIEEIKNPLLEDTYEAMKKMIAKQCKSRGYDQNEHKLFHGTHGPGIAGIVEDGFDDRFFNPTGAWGKLIL
;
A
#
# COMPACT_ATOMS: atom_id res chain seq x y z
N SER A 1 8.12 -7.25 18.82
CA SER A 1 7.06 -6.25 18.58
C SER A 1 5.73 -6.93 18.26
N THR A 2 4.60 -6.42 18.73
CA THR A 2 3.25 -6.90 18.38
C THR A 2 2.96 -6.70 16.90
N LEU A 3 3.35 -5.56 16.33
CA LEU A 3 3.21 -5.25 14.90
C LEU A 3 3.98 -6.26 14.04
N TYR A 4 5.23 -6.56 14.41
CA TYR A 4 6.05 -7.56 13.71
C TYR A 4 5.36 -8.94 13.65
N LYS A 5 4.79 -9.39 14.78
CA LYS A 5 4.08 -10.67 14.85
C LYS A 5 2.84 -10.66 13.95
N ALA A 6 2.06 -9.58 13.96
CA ALA A 6 0.88 -9.45 13.11
C ALA A 6 1.23 -9.50 11.62
N LEU A 7 2.23 -8.70 11.19
CA LEU A 7 2.69 -8.68 9.79
C LEU A 7 3.24 -10.03 9.35
N SER A 8 4.00 -10.70 10.22
CA SER A 8 4.53 -12.04 9.96
C SER A 8 3.43 -13.07 9.76
N GLN A 9 2.30 -12.96 10.48
CA GLN A 9 1.16 -13.87 10.30
C GLN A 9 0.39 -13.59 9.01
N GLU A 10 0.22 -12.31 8.64
CA GLU A 10 -0.40 -11.96 7.35
C GLU A 10 0.45 -12.44 6.16
N MET A 11 1.78 -12.28 6.21
CA MET A 11 2.68 -12.76 5.15
C MET A 11 2.62 -14.28 4.93
N LYS A 12 2.44 -15.06 6.01
CA LYS A 12 2.28 -16.52 5.89
C LYS A 12 1.05 -16.93 5.07
N LYS A 13 0.03 -16.08 4.99
CA LYS A 13 -1.17 -16.35 4.15
C LYS A 13 -0.85 -16.32 2.66
N ILE A 14 0.20 -15.60 2.23
CA ILE A 14 0.63 -15.53 0.83
C ILE A 14 1.33 -16.84 0.43
N GLY A 15 2.13 -17.42 1.33
CA GLY A 15 2.79 -18.69 1.11
C GLY A 15 3.72 -19.10 2.25
N ASN A 16 3.67 -20.37 2.65
CA ASN A 16 4.48 -20.91 3.74
C ASN A 16 5.99 -20.95 3.45
N SER A 17 6.39 -20.78 2.18
CA SER A 17 7.79 -20.79 1.74
C SER A 17 8.48 -19.42 1.81
N VAL A 18 7.75 -18.34 2.11
CA VAL A 18 8.34 -17.01 2.20
C VAL A 18 9.10 -16.86 3.52
N GLN A 19 10.43 -16.79 3.43
CA GLN A 19 11.29 -16.46 4.57
C GLN A 19 11.39 -14.94 4.71
N ILE A 20 10.93 -14.42 5.86
CA ILE A 20 11.05 -13.00 6.20
C ILE A 20 12.48 -12.73 6.66
N ILE A 21 13.21 -11.87 5.93
CA ILE A 21 14.57 -11.45 6.29
C ILE A 21 14.52 -10.26 7.25
N SER A 22 13.74 -9.23 6.90
CA SER A 22 13.51 -8.05 7.73
C SER A 22 12.07 -7.56 7.57
N ILE A 23 11.61 -6.77 8.54
CA ILE A 23 10.40 -5.95 8.44
C ILE A 23 10.80 -4.55 8.91
N GLU A 24 10.61 -3.57 8.04
CA GLU A 24 10.98 -2.18 8.28
C GLU A 24 9.71 -1.32 8.28
N GLU A 25 9.64 -0.39 9.23
CA GLU A 25 8.55 0.57 9.34
C GLU A 25 8.94 1.84 8.60
N ILE A 26 8.17 2.21 7.57
CA ILE A 26 8.35 3.45 6.84
C ILE A 26 7.74 4.59 7.65
N LYS A 27 8.54 5.61 7.95
CA LYS A 27 8.10 6.84 8.62
C LYS A 27 8.37 8.02 7.71
N ASN A 28 7.35 8.42 6.95
CA ASN A 28 7.39 9.57 6.06
C ASN A 28 6.21 10.49 6.39
N PRO A 29 6.41 11.53 7.21
CA PRO A 29 5.33 12.40 7.68
C PRO A 29 4.57 13.11 6.55
N LEU A 30 5.25 13.44 5.44
CA LEU A 30 4.61 14.12 4.31
C LEU A 30 3.62 13.21 3.59
N LEU A 31 4.00 11.95 3.36
CA LEU A 31 3.10 10.96 2.79
C LEU A 31 1.96 10.60 3.74
N GLU A 32 2.24 10.51 5.04
CA GLU A 32 1.23 10.25 6.07
C GLU A 32 0.19 11.37 6.14
N ASP A 33 0.61 12.63 6.17
CA ASP A 33 -0.29 13.79 6.18
C ASP A 33 -1.17 13.84 4.92
N THR A 34 -0.57 13.57 3.75
CA THR A 34 -1.28 13.51 2.47
C THR A 34 -2.33 12.39 2.48
N TYR A 35 -1.95 11.20 2.94
CA TYR A 35 -2.85 10.04 3.05
C TYR A 35 -4.02 10.33 3.99
N GLU A 36 -3.76 10.85 5.18
CA GLU A 36 -4.78 11.13 6.18
C GLU A 36 -5.74 12.26 5.74
N ALA A 37 -5.26 13.25 4.98
CA ALA A 37 -6.11 14.26 4.35
C ALA A 37 -7.08 13.62 3.33
N MET A 38 -6.58 12.78 2.42
CA MET A 38 -7.39 12.10 1.41
C MET A 38 -8.40 11.12 2.05
N LYS A 39 -7.95 10.36 3.06
CA LYS A 39 -8.79 9.44 3.82
C LYS A 39 -9.99 10.14 4.46
N LYS A 40 -9.78 11.31 5.09
CA LYS A 40 -10.87 12.13 5.66
C LYS A 40 -11.84 12.61 4.58
N MET A 41 -11.33 13.01 3.41
CA MET A 41 -12.18 13.43 2.29
C MET A 41 -13.05 12.27 1.77
N ILE A 42 -12.46 11.10 1.54
CA ILE A 42 -13.18 9.90 1.10
C ILE A 42 -14.21 9.47 2.15
N ALA A 43 -13.84 9.46 3.42
CA ALA A 43 -14.75 9.13 4.52
C ALA A 43 -16.01 10.02 4.53
N LYS A 44 -15.84 11.34 4.30
CA LYS A 44 -16.96 12.28 4.18
C LYS A 44 -17.86 11.94 2.98
N GLN A 45 -17.26 11.59 1.84
CA GLN A 45 -18.00 11.21 0.63
C GLN A 45 -18.76 9.88 0.81
N CYS A 46 -18.13 8.84 1.36
CA CYS A 46 -18.78 7.57 1.67
C CYS A 46 -19.97 7.77 2.60
N LYS A 47 -19.79 8.51 3.71
CA LYS A 47 -20.85 8.79 4.67
C LYS A 47 -22.04 9.53 4.03
N SER A 48 -21.78 10.49 3.14
CA SER A 48 -22.84 11.22 2.43
C SER A 48 -23.69 10.34 1.52
N ARG A 49 -23.16 9.17 1.12
CA ARG A 49 -23.81 8.19 0.25
C ARG A 49 -24.28 6.94 1.00
N GLY A 50 -24.15 6.90 2.33
CA GLY A 50 -24.51 5.73 3.15
C GLY A 50 -23.57 4.53 3.01
N TYR A 51 -22.33 4.74 2.56
CA TYR A 51 -21.32 3.69 2.44
C TYR A 51 -20.30 3.73 3.59
N ASP A 52 -19.69 2.58 3.86
CA ASP A 52 -18.56 2.45 4.77
C ASP A 52 -17.25 3.00 4.15
N GLN A 53 -16.25 3.20 5.01
CA GLN A 53 -14.93 3.70 4.61
C GLN A 53 -14.10 2.55 4.02
N ASN A 54 -13.59 2.72 2.80
CA ASN A 54 -12.91 1.66 2.02
C ASN A 54 -11.39 1.56 2.32
N GLU A 55 -10.99 1.55 3.59
CA GLU A 55 -9.58 1.39 3.97
C GLU A 55 -9.21 -0.08 4.16
N HIS A 56 -8.22 -0.55 3.39
CA HIS A 56 -7.72 -1.92 3.45
C HIS A 56 -6.20 -1.94 3.50
N LYS A 57 -5.63 -2.89 4.26
CA LYS A 57 -4.20 -3.19 4.23
C LYS A 57 -3.94 -4.22 3.15
N LEU A 58 -3.24 -3.82 2.10
CA LEU A 58 -2.94 -4.66 0.92
C LEU A 58 -1.43 -4.84 0.76
N PHE A 59 -1.04 -5.91 0.07
CA PHE A 59 0.36 -6.16 -0.29
C PHE A 59 0.68 -5.61 -1.68
N HIS A 60 1.88 -5.05 -1.84
CA HIS A 60 2.40 -4.60 -3.13
C HIS A 60 3.86 -5.07 -3.28
N GLY A 61 4.13 -5.90 -4.29
CA GLY A 61 5.47 -6.34 -4.63
C GLY A 61 6.14 -5.37 -5.60
N THR A 62 7.41 -5.06 -5.38
CA THR A 62 8.23 -4.20 -6.26
C THR A 62 9.64 -4.77 -6.42
N HIS A 63 10.37 -4.26 -7.40
CA HIS A 63 11.79 -4.58 -7.59
C HIS A 63 12.65 -3.69 -6.69
N GLY A 64 13.83 -4.18 -6.29
CA GLY A 64 14.77 -3.47 -5.42
C GLY A 64 15.01 -1.99 -5.75
N PRO A 65 15.23 -1.61 -7.03
CA PRO A 65 15.42 -0.20 -7.41
C PRO A 65 14.23 0.71 -7.12
N GLY A 66 13.00 0.19 -7.08
CA GLY A 66 11.79 0.98 -6.80
C GLY A 66 11.55 1.27 -5.32
N ILE A 67 12.28 0.60 -4.41
CA ILE A 67 12.06 0.74 -2.96
C ILE A 67 12.35 2.17 -2.51
N ALA A 68 13.47 2.77 -2.95
CA ALA A 68 13.87 4.11 -2.53
C ALA A 68 12.82 5.17 -2.92
N GLY A 69 12.35 5.13 -4.17
CA GLY A 69 11.30 6.04 -4.64
C GLY A 69 9.97 5.85 -3.91
N ILE A 70 9.56 4.61 -3.63
CA ILE A 70 8.31 4.36 -2.88
C ILE A 70 8.39 4.89 -1.44
N VAL A 71 9.55 4.76 -0.79
CA VAL A 71 9.75 5.27 0.58
C VAL A 71 9.72 6.80 0.62
N GLU A 72 10.29 7.46 -0.38
CA GLU A 72 10.41 8.92 -0.45
C GLU A 72 9.12 9.59 -0.96
N ASP A 73 8.58 9.10 -2.07
CA ASP A 73 7.54 9.75 -2.88
C ASP A 73 6.20 8.99 -2.92
N GLY A 74 6.16 7.75 -2.43
CA GLY A 74 4.99 6.89 -2.50
C GLY A 74 4.86 6.13 -3.83
N PHE A 75 3.66 5.60 -4.12
CA PHE A 75 3.42 4.82 -5.33
C PHE A 75 3.13 5.72 -6.54
N ASP A 76 3.75 5.39 -7.67
CA ASP A 76 3.59 6.10 -8.94
C ASP A 76 3.13 5.13 -10.05
N ASP A 77 1.94 5.36 -10.57
CA ASP A 77 1.31 4.51 -11.58
C ASP A 77 1.98 4.60 -12.96
N ARG A 78 2.86 5.57 -13.18
CA ARG A 78 3.66 5.69 -14.42
C ARG A 78 4.71 4.59 -14.55
N PHE A 79 5.08 3.95 -13.44
CA PHE A 79 6.07 2.86 -13.38
C PHE A 79 5.42 1.47 -13.28
N PHE A 80 4.23 1.31 -13.87
CA PHE A 80 3.50 0.04 -13.87
C PHE A 80 4.09 -1.00 -14.84
N ASN A 81 3.80 -2.27 -14.59
CA ASN A 81 4.06 -3.33 -15.56
C ASN A 81 2.98 -3.30 -16.66
N PRO A 82 3.33 -3.10 -17.94
CA PRO A 82 2.38 -3.03 -19.05
C PRO A 82 1.60 -4.33 -19.27
N THR A 83 2.00 -5.45 -18.67
CA THR A 83 1.26 -6.72 -18.75
C THR A 83 0.15 -6.85 -17.69
N GLY A 84 -0.12 -5.81 -16.89
CA GLY A 84 -1.20 -5.80 -15.89
C GLY A 84 -2.60 -5.78 -16.51
N ALA A 85 -3.51 -6.63 -16.03
CA ALA A 85 -4.82 -6.85 -16.65
C ALA A 85 -5.97 -5.94 -16.16
N TRP A 86 -5.71 -4.99 -15.25
CA TRP A 86 -6.78 -4.22 -14.57
C TRP A 86 -6.56 -2.69 -14.59
N GLY A 87 -5.84 -2.19 -15.62
CA GLY A 87 -5.54 -0.76 -15.91
C GLY A 87 -4.03 -0.53 -16.11
N LYS A 88 -3.49 0.33 -17.00
CA LYS A 88 -4.02 1.36 -17.91
C LYS A 88 -3.73 1.00 -19.39
N LEU A 89 -4.71 1.17 -20.28
CA LEU A 89 -4.49 1.37 -21.72
C LEU A 89 -4.91 2.80 -22.05
N ILE A 90 -3.95 3.65 -22.43
CA ILE A 90 -4.23 4.88 -23.18
C ILE A 90 -4.08 4.48 -24.64
N LEU A 91 -5.15 4.54 -25.42
CA LEU A 91 -5.05 4.75 -26.87
C LEU A 91 -5.21 6.24 -27.14
#